data_AF-A0A268TF37-F1
#
_entry.id   AF-A0A268TF37-F1
#
_cell.length_a   1.000
_cell.length_b   1.000
_cell.length_c   1.000
_cell.angle_alpha   90.00
_cell.angle_beta   90.00
_cell.angle_gamma   90.00
#
_symmetry.space_group_name_H-M   'P 1'
#
loop_
_entity.id
_entity.type
_entity.pdbx_description
1 polymer ?
#
loop_
_entity_poly.entity_id
_entity_poly.type
_entity_poly.pdbx_seq_one_letter_code
_entity_poly.pdbx_strand_id
1 'polypeptide(L)'
;MFAINGVVCEKPGLSKNSRADLAFCKKDSIYQKPEDIQIIFEIKMSIVHNYEFFKNEIKFIGDYRTHKALPSLMRSDSVLKAIGKAINIRVSSELSRNIPIVVLGNSHISDNYLHKIDHLGQYGVLQKMISMNPNLDINKESPSKYFQTPQNLESFYQMLKDILVQDFYYFSAMLDKKELGKIIKESSSSDNDEIQIAEKFLKLLKKR
;
A
#
# COMPACT_ATOMS: atom_id res chain seq x y z
N MET A 1 -6.64 2.01 -19.34
CA MET A 1 -6.43 2.24 -17.89
C MET A 1 -6.12 3.71 -17.72
N PHE A 2 -6.75 4.36 -16.76
CA PHE A 2 -6.65 5.79 -16.52
C PHE A 2 -6.03 6.06 -15.15
N ALA A 3 -5.17 7.07 -15.06
CA ALA A 3 -4.61 7.56 -13.81
C ALA A 3 -5.51 8.68 -13.27
N ILE A 4 -6.26 8.40 -12.21
CA ILE A 4 -7.27 9.31 -11.69
C ILE A 4 -6.86 9.82 -10.32
N ASN A 5 -6.76 11.14 -10.19
CA ASN A 5 -6.52 11.80 -8.92
C ASN A 5 -7.81 11.94 -8.11
N GLY A 6 -7.73 11.78 -6.79
CA GLY A 6 -8.86 12.09 -5.91
C GLY A 6 -10.03 11.10 -6.01
N VAL A 7 -9.77 9.81 -6.23
CA VAL A 7 -10.83 8.81 -6.44
C VAL A 7 -11.71 8.64 -5.21
N VAL A 8 -13.02 8.69 -5.45
CA VAL A 8 -14.10 8.47 -4.50
C VAL A 8 -14.79 7.14 -4.83
N CYS A 9 -14.91 6.29 -3.82
CA CYS A 9 -15.59 5.01 -3.90
C CYS A 9 -16.12 4.68 -2.49
N GLU A 10 -17.43 4.81 -2.29
CA GLU A 10 -18.02 4.74 -0.93
C GLU A 10 -17.89 3.35 -0.31
N LYS A 11 -18.01 2.26 -1.10
CA LYS A 11 -17.90 0.89 -0.60
C LYS A 11 -16.53 0.58 0.06
N PRO A 12 -15.37 0.89 -0.54
CA PRO A 12 -14.06 0.77 0.11
C PRO A 12 -13.81 1.88 1.15
N GLY A 13 -14.81 2.65 1.58
CA GLY A 13 -14.63 3.73 2.55
C GLY A 13 -13.82 4.92 2.02
N LEU A 14 -13.67 5.06 0.70
CA LEU A 14 -13.04 6.21 0.05
C LEU A 14 -14.09 7.30 -0.21
N SER A 15 -14.61 7.89 0.86
CA SER A 15 -15.57 8.99 0.76
C SER A 15 -14.91 10.26 0.23
N LYS A 16 -15.70 11.30 -0.07
CA LYS A 16 -15.17 12.62 -0.49
C LYS A 16 -14.12 13.21 0.47
N ASN A 17 -14.26 12.91 1.77
CA ASN A 17 -13.36 13.40 2.81
C ASN A 17 -12.12 12.51 3.01
N SER A 18 -12.13 11.30 2.45
CA SER A 18 -11.03 10.31 2.55
C SER A 18 -10.74 9.67 1.18
N ARG A 19 -10.77 10.49 0.13
CA ARG A 19 -10.49 10.06 -1.25
C ARG A 19 -9.08 9.51 -1.39
N ALA A 20 -8.86 8.59 -2.33
CA ALA A 20 -7.51 8.17 -2.68
C ALA A 20 -6.76 9.33 -3.34
N ASP A 21 -5.46 9.45 -3.09
CA ASP A 21 -4.66 10.51 -3.71
C ASP A 21 -4.58 10.29 -5.22
N LEU A 22 -4.26 9.06 -5.62
CA LEU A 22 -4.24 8.59 -7.00
C LEU A 22 -4.72 7.13 -7.05
N ALA A 23 -5.39 6.73 -8.12
CA ALA A 23 -5.65 5.34 -8.41
C ALA A 23 -5.56 5.07 -9.91
N PHE A 24 -5.23 3.85 -10.29
CA PHE A 24 -5.42 3.40 -11.67
C PHE A 24 -6.78 2.74 -11.80
N CYS A 25 -7.56 3.19 -12.77
CA CYS A 25 -8.95 2.78 -12.94
C CYS A 25 -9.23 2.32 -14.38
N LYS A 26 -10.25 1.48 -14.53
CA LYS A 26 -10.78 1.06 -15.84
C LYS A 26 -11.56 2.18 -16.53
N LYS A 27 -12.13 3.11 -15.76
CA LYS A 27 -12.94 4.23 -16.23
C LYS A 27 -12.30 5.58 -15.92
N ASP A 28 -12.51 6.53 -16.82
CA ASP A 28 -12.06 7.92 -16.65
C ASP A 28 -13.10 8.73 -15.86
N SER A 29 -13.08 8.58 -14.53
CA SER A 29 -14.03 9.25 -13.62
C SER A 29 -13.47 9.28 -12.20
N ILE A 30 -13.74 10.34 -11.45
CA ILE A 30 -13.37 10.40 -10.03
C ILE A 30 -14.24 9.48 -9.17
N TYR A 31 -15.49 9.20 -9.59
CA TYR A 31 -16.38 8.26 -8.90
C TYR A 31 -16.21 6.89 -9.52
N GLN A 32 -15.80 5.92 -8.70
CA GLN A 32 -15.50 4.56 -9.13
C GLN A 32 -16.36 3.55 -8.38
N LYS A 33 -16.53 2.37 -8.98
CA LYS A 33 -16.92 1.16 -8.26
C LYS A 33 -15.67 0.37 -7.88
N PRO A 34 -15.69 -0.47 -6.83
CA PRO A 34 -14.52 -1.25 -6.42
C PRO A 34 -13.88 -2.03 -7.58
N GLU A 35 -14.69 -2.69 -8.40
CA GLU A 35 -14.28 -3.51 -9.54
C GLU A 35 -13.60 -2.73 -10.68
N ASP A 36 -13.78 -1.40 -10.70
CA ASP A 36 -13.16 -0.50 -11.68
C ASP A 36 -11.79 0.00 -11.20
N ILE A 37 -11.45 -0.17 -9.92
CA ILE A 37 -10.15 0.23 -9.35
C ILE A 37 -9.16 -0.94 -9.50
N GLN A 38 -7.97 -0.66 -10.03
CA GLN A 38 -6.92 -1.66 -10.26
C GLN A 38 -5.79 -1.56 -9.25
N ILE A 39 -5.50 -0.36 -8.75
CA ILE A 39 -4.51 -0.12 -7.70
C ILE A 39 -4.76 1.27 -7.11
N ILE A 40 -4.56 1.40 -5.81
CA ILE A 40 -4.66 2.66 -5.06
C ILE A 40 -3.26 3.10 -4.66
N PHE A 41 -2.99 4.39 -4.83
CA PHE A 41 -1.78 5.05 -4.37
C PHE A 41 -2.10 6.06 -3.28
N GLU A 42 -1.48 5.90 -2.12
CA GLU A 42 -1.41 6.93 -1.07
C GLU A 42 -0.08 7.66 -1.20
N ILE A 43 -0.12 8.98 -1.35
CA ILE A 43 1.07 9.79 -1.66
C ILE A 43 1.55 10.49 -0.40
N LYS A 44 2.78 10.18 0.01
CA LYS A 44 3.54 10.78 1.10
C LYS A 44 4.86 11.34 0.54
N MET A 45 4.75 12.44 -0.20
CA MET A 45 5.91 13.17 -0.73
C MET A 45 6.35 14.27 0.24
N SER A 46 7.60 14.69 0.15
CA SER A 46 8.17 15.78 0.95
C SER A 46 9.29 16.50 0.22
N ILE A 47 9.67 17.68 0.69
CA ILE A 47 10.85 18.38 0.19
C ILE A 47 12.07 17.69 0.81
N VAL A 48 12.86 17.00 -0.02
CA VAL A 48 14.04 16.21 0.41
C VAL A 48 15.38 16.80 -0.02
N HIS A 49 15.37 17.64 -1.06
CA HIS A 49 16.53 18.38 -1.55
C HIS A 49 16.10 19.83 -1.83
N ASN A 50 16.95 20.78 -1.45
CA ASN A 50 16.78 22.19 -1.73
C ASN A 50 17.80 22.66 -2.75
N TYR A 51 17.32 23.47 -3.68
CA TYR A 51 18.14 24.08 -4.71
C TYR A 51 17.87 25.57 -4.77
N GLU A 52 18.92 26.35 -5.03
CA GLU A 52 18.85 27.78 -5.29
C GLU A 52 19.05 28.01 -6.77
N PHE A 53 18.24 28.90 -7.37
CA PHE A 53 18.51 29.41 -8.69
C PHE A 53 19.26 30.75 -8.57
N PHE A 54 20.53 30.77 -8.92
CA PHE A 54 21.37 31.96 -8.82
C PHE A 54 22.26 32.11 -10.04
N LYS A 55 22.26 33.32 -10.64
CA LYS A 55 23.03 33.64 -11.86
C LYS A 55 22.86 32.62 -13.00
N ASN A 56 21.61 32.21 -13.25
CA ASN A 56 21.24 31.25 -14.30
C ASN A 56 21.79 29.82 -14.07
N GLU A 57 22.18 29.49 -12.84
CA GLU A 57 22.60 28.15 -12.43
C GLU A 57 21.70 27.63 -11.31
N ILE A 58 21.45 26.32 -11.30
CA ILE A 58 20.79 25.62 -10.20
C ILE A 58 21.87 25.07 -9.27
N LYS A 59 21.92 25.57 -8.04
CA LYS A 59 22.90 25.16 -7.02
C LYS A 59 22.22 24.34 -5.95
N PHE A 60 22.80 23.19 -5.61
CA PHE A 60 22.35 22.40 -4.47
C PHE A 60 22.70 23.12 -3.17
N ILE A 61 21.69 23.38 -2.32
CA ILE A 61 21.87 24.05 -1.02
C ILE A 61 22.05 23.03 0.10
N GLY A 62 21.31 21.93 0.03
CA GLY A 62 21.28 20.92 1.09
C GLY A 62 20.12 19.94 0.95
N ASP A 63 20.13 18.91 1.79
CA ASP A 63 19.09 17.90 1.85
C ASP A 63 18.32 17.93 3.18
N TYR A 64 17.35 17.03 3.31
CA TYR A 64 16.50 16.90 4.48
C TYR A 64 17.23 16.75 5.82
N ARG A 65 18.50 16.34 5.85
CA ARG A 65 19.32 16.29 7.08
C ARG A 65 19.62 17.68 7.61
N THR A 66 19.63 18.69 6.74
CA THR A 66 19.83 20.10 7.09
C THR A 66 18.51 20.83 7.37
N HIS A 67 17.37 20.22 7.07
CA HIS A 67 16.06 20.83 7.27
C HIS A 67 15.62 20.70 8.73
N LYS A 68 14.86 21.69 9.22
CA LYS A 68 14.22 21.60 10.55
C LYS A 68 13.12 20.53 10.61
N ALA A 69 12.53 20.17 9.46
CA ALA A 69 11.41 19.25 9.38
C ALA A 69 11.82 17.92 8.76
N LEU A 70 11.30 16.82 9.31
CA LEU A 70 11.52 15.47 8.79
C LEU A 70 10.65 15.19 7.57
N PRO A 71 11.19 14.48 6.55
CA PRO A 71 10.39 13.94 5.45
C PRO A 71 9.25 13.04 5.91
N SER A 72 8.18 12.99 5.12
CA SER A 72 6.94 12.29 5.46
C SER A 72 7.09 10.80 5.75
N LEU A 73 7.93 10.04 5.03
CA LEU A 73 8.13 8.62 5.34
C LEU A 73 9.01 8.37 6.58
N MET A 74 9.75 9.38 7.04
CA MET A 74 10.49 9.32 8.30
C MET A 74 9.62 9.71 9.51
N ARG A 75 8.46 10.33 9.28
CA ARG A 75 7.53 10.71 10.33
C ARG A 75 6.55 9.58 10.64
N SER A 76 6.61 9.10 11.87
CA SER A 76 5.71 8.06 12.40
C SER A 76 4.23 8.35 12.11
N ASP A 77 3.75 9.57 12.34
CA ASP A 77 2.33 9.91 12.16
C ASP A 77 1.89 9.80 10.69
N SER A 78 2.75 10.16 9.76
CA SER A 78 2.49 10.11 8.33
C SER A 78 2.43 8.67 7.81
N VAL A 79 3.36 7.82 8.26
CA VAL A 79 3.34 6.38 7.97
C VAL A 79 2.12 5.71 8.59
N LEU A 80 1.79 6.01 9.84
CA LEU A 80 0.61 5.48 10.53
C LEU A 80 -0.70 5.90 9.84
N LYS A 81 -0.80 7.12 9.31
CA LYS A 81 -1.96 7.57 8.52
C LYS A 81 -2.12 6.75 7.24
N ALA A 82 -1.03 6.47 6.53
CA ALA A 82 -1.08 5.64 5.32
C ALA A 82 -1.52 4.20 5.64
N ILE A 83 -0.96 3.60 6.71
CA ILE A 83 -1.35 2.27 7.19
C ILE A 83 -2.81 2.25 7.63
N GLY A 84 -3.24 3.24 8.42
CA GLY A 84 -4.61 3.35 8.92
C GLY A 84 -5.63 3.46 7.79
N LYS A 85 -5.32 4.24 6.75
CA LYS A 85 -6.16 4.34 5.55
C LYS A 85 -6.24 3.01 4.80
N ALA A 86 -5.12 2.29 4.65
CA ALA A 86 -5.09 0.99 4.00
C ALA A 86 -5.94 -0.04 4.77
N ILE A 87 -5.80 -0.11 6.09
CA ILE A 87 -6.66 -0.96 6.94
C ILE A 87 -8.12 -0.58 6.76
N ASN A 88 -8.46 0.71 6.83
CA ASN A 88 -9.84 1.18 6.67
C ASN A 88 -10.44 0.72 5.34
N ILE A 89 -9.69 0.83 4.24
CA ILE A 89 -10.12 0.35 2.91
C ILE A 89 -10.37 -1.16 2.93
N ARG A 90 -9.47 -1.94 3.54
CA ARG A 90 -9.56 -3.41 3.60
C ARG A 90 -10.75 -3.92 4.39
N VAL A 91 -11.07 -3.27 5.52
CA VAL A 91 -12.15 -3.71 6.41
C VAL A 91 -13.52 -3.16 6.02
N SER A 92 -13.58 -2.10 5.21
CA SER A 92 -14.84 -1.44 4.82
C SER A 92 -15.72 -2.28 3.88
N SER A 93 -15.13 -3.14 3.04
CA SER A 93 -15.90 -3.97 2.10
C SER A 93 -15.16 -5.22 1.67
N GLU A 94 -15.89 -6.27 1.32
CA GLU A 94 -15.30 -7.47 0.71
C GLU A 94 -14.75 -7.18 -0.69
N LEU A 95 -15.40 -6.25 -1.41
CA LEU A 95 -15.03 -5.88 -2.77
C LEU A 95 -13.70 -5.11 -2.85
N SER A 96 -13.15 -4.70 -1.69
CA SER A 96 -11.87 -3.98 -1.60
C SER A 96 -10.72 -4.82 -1.07
N ARG A 97 -10.95 -6.11 -0.77
CA ARG A 97 -9.94 -7.03 -0.21
C ARG A 97 -8.85 -7.42 -1.20
N ASN A 98 -9.11 -7.29 -2.49
CA ASN A 98 -8.17 -7.61 -3.57
C ASN A 98 -7.51 -6.37 -4.18
N ILE A 99 -8.03 -5.16 -3.93
CA ILE A 99 -7.46 -3.93 -4.53
C ILE A 99 -6.06 -3.69 -3.97
N PRO A 100 -4.97 -3.71 -4.76
CA PRO A 100 -3.64 -3.37 -4.28
C PRO A 100 -3.57 -1.92 -3.75
N ILE A 101 -2.84 -1.73 -2.65
CA ILE A 101 -2.61 -0.42 -2.03
C ILE A 101 -1.10 -0.20 -1.92
N VAL A 102 -0.61 0.84 -2.56
CA VAL A 102 0.79 1.23 -2.57
C VAL A 102 0.96 2.62 -1.96
N VAL A 103 1.96 2.79 -1.11
CA VAL A 103 2.34 4.13 -0.61
C VAL A 103 3.52 4.64 -1.42
N LEU A 104 3.38 5.81 -2.04
CA LEU A 104 4.45 6.47 -2.76
C LEU A 104 5.03 7.59 -1.91
N GLY A 105 6.34 7.64 -1.76
CA GLY A 105 7.03 8.79 -1.18
C GLY A 105 8.36 9.05 -1.86
N ASN A 106 9.24 9.82 -1.24
CA ASN A 106 10.53 10.21 -1.82
C ASN A 106 11.65 10.36 -0.79
N SER A 107 11.48 9.77 0.39
CA SER A 107 12.52 9.66 1.42
C SER A 107 12.72 8.20 1.81
N HIS A 108 13.77 7.91 2.56
CA HIS A 108 13.90 6.63 3.22
C HIS A 108 12.87 6.50 4.37
N ILE A 109 12.69 5.26 4.85
CA ILE A 109 11.90 4.94 6.05
C ILE A 109 12.87 4.77 7.23
N SER A 110 12.45 5.20 8.41
CA SER A 110 13.25 5.01 9.64
C SER A 110 13.40 3.53 9.98
N ASP A 111 14.55 3.15 10.54
CA ASP A 111 14.89 1.74 10.81
C ASP A 111 13.82 1.02 11.65
N ASN A 112 13.27 1.72 12.64
CA ASN A 112 12.21 1.22 13.51
C ASN A 112 10.93 0.83 12.75
N TYR A 113 10.72 1.33 11.53
CA TYR A 113 9.57 1.02 10.70
C TYR A 113 9.86 0.01 9.60
N LEU A 114 11.11 -0.27 9.22
CA LEU A 114 11.42 -1.18 8.11
C LEU A 114 10.82 -2.57 8.33
N HIS A 115 11.07 -3.17 9.50
CA HIS A 115 10.48 -4.47 9.87
C HIS A 115 8.96 -4.40 10.00
N LYS A 116 8.42 -3.27 10.46
CA LYS A 116 6.98 -3.08 10.59
C LYS A 116 6.30 -3.04 9.21
N ILE A 117 6.91 -2.39 8.22
CA ILE A 117 6.41 -2.38 6.85
C ILE A 117 6.45 -3.77 6.24
N ASP A 118 7.51 -4.54 6.48
CA ASP A 118 7.58 -5.93 6.04
C ASP A 118 6.45 -6.78 6.63
N HIS A 119 6.20 -6.68 7.94
CA HIS A 119 5.08 -7.41 8.56
C HIS A 119 3.73 -6.99 7.95
N LEU A 120 3.48 -5.70 7.79
CA LEU A 120 2.23 -5.20 7.19
C LEU A 120 2.03 -5.69 5.76
N GLY A 121 3.13 -5.77 5.01
CA GLY A 121 3.20 -6.35 3.69
C GLY A 121 2.82 -7.82 3.66
N GLN A 122 3.47 -8.62 4.51
CA GLN A 122 3.22 -10.06 4.65
C GLN A 122 1.77 -10.38 5.04
N TYR A 123 1.15 -9.54 5.88
CA TYR A 123 -0.26 -9.66 6.25
C TYR A 123 -1.23 -9.04 5.22
N GLY A 124 -0.74 -8.53 4.08
CA GLY A 124 -1.56 -8.01 2.98
C GLY A 124 -2.24 -6.66 3.24
N VAL A 125 -1.87 -5.96 4.32
CA VAL A 125 -2.42 -4.63 4.67
C VAL A 125 -2.00 -3.61 3.62
N LEU A 126 -0.74 -3.67 3.19
CA LEU A 126 -0.16 -2.84 2.13
C LEU A 126 0.56 -3.75 1.13
N GLN A 127 0.50 -3.45 -0.16
CA GLN A 127 1.25 -4.23 -1.16
C GLN A 127 2.68 -3.75 -1.29
N LYS A 128 2.91 -2.43 -1.17
CA LYS A 128 4.26 -1.88 -1.17
C LYS A 128 4.32 -0.46 -0.63
N MET A 129 5.47 -0.09 -0.09
CA MET A 129 5.90 1.30 0.06
C MET A 129 7.05 1.55 -0.92
N ILE A 130 6.96 2.60 -1.71
CA ILE A 130 7.96 2.91 -2.74
C ILE A 130 8.47 4.32 -2.52
N SER A 131 9.78 4.47 -2.39
CA SER A 131 10.42 5.79 -2.50
C SER A 131 10.81 6.06 -3.95
N MET A 132 10.31 7.13 -4.54
CA MET A 132 10.61 7.56 -5.91
C MET A 132 11.94 8.32 -6.02
N ASN A 133 12.71 8.44 -4.94
CA ASN A 133 13.99 9.14 -4.94
C ASN A 133 15.16 8.14 -5.11
N PRO A 134 15.74 7.97 -6.31
CA PRO A 134 16.84 7.01 -6.52
C PRO A 134 18.12 7.39 -5.77
N ASN A 135 18.24 8.66 -5.38
CA ASN A 135 19.41 9.24 -4.72
C ASN A 135 19.33 9.13 -3.19
N LEU A 136 18.57 8.18 -2.64
CA LEU A 136 18.63 7.92 -1.20
C LEU A 136 20.01 7.39 -0.81
N ASP A 137 20.59 7.97 0.24
CA ASP A 137 21.91 7.55 0.73
C ASP A 137 21.85 6.27 1.58
N ILE A 138 20.70 6.01 2.21
CA ILE A 138 20.50 4.92 3.17
C ILE A 138 19.14 4.25 2.96
N ASN A 139 19.02 3.01 3.45
CA ASN A 139 17.78 2.24 3.49
C ASN A 139 17.02 2.33 2.17
N LYS A 140 17.58 1.79 1.09
CA LYS A 140 16.89 1.76 -0.21
C LYS A 140 15.82 0.67 -0.28
N GLU A 141 15.90 -0.33 0.59
CA GLU A 141 14.94 -1.41 0.70
C GLU A 141 14.83 -1.95 2.13
N SER A 142 13.70 -2.59 2.44
CA SER A 142 13.51 -3.40 3.66
C SER A 142 13.94 -4.86 3.43
N PRO A 143 14.21 -5.64 4.49
CA PRO A 143 14.62 -7.05 4.38
C PRO A 143 13.72 -7.93 3.50
N SER A 144 12.40 -7.76 3.60
CA SER A 144 11.42 -8.50 2.78
C SER A 144 10.94 -7.73 1.56
N LYS A 145 11.59 -6.60 1.23
CA LYS A 145 11.35 -5.79 0.02
C LYS A 145 9.92 -5.24 -0.11
N TYR A 146 9.18 -5.10 1.00
CA TYR A 146 7.91 -4.36 1.01
C TYR A 146 8.10 -2.85 1.03
N PHE A 147 9.29 -2.38 1.41
CA PHE A 147 9.77 -1.04 1.08
C PHE A 147 10.91 -1.14 0.08
N GLN A 148 10.85 -0.39 -1.02
CA GLN A 148 11.91 -0.33 -2.03
C GLN A 148 12.02 1.03 -2.72
N THR A 149 13.19 1.29 -3.28
CA THR A 149 13.49 2.47 -4.10
C THR A 149 13.90 1.99 -5.49
N PRO A 150 13.06 2.13 -6.52
CA PRO A 150 13.44 1.79 -7.89
C PRO A 150 14.67 2.60 -8.33
N GLN A 151 15.59 1.94 -9.03
CA GLN A 151 16.80 2.57 -9.56
C GLN A 151 16.50 3.42 -10.80
N ASN A 152 15.48 3.02 -11.55
CA ASN A 152 15.05 3.65 -12.79
C ASN A 152 13.55 3.38 -13.04
N LEU A 153 13.01 4.00 -14.10
CA LEU A 153 11.61 3.88 -14.47
C LEU A 153 11.19 2.44 -14.83
N GLU A 154 12.08 1.68 -15.48
CA GLU A 154 11.82 0.27 -15.84
C GLU A 154 11.63 -0.61 -14.59
N SER A 155 12.50 -0.46 -13.59
CA SER A 155 12.39 -1.18 -12.32
C SER A 155 11.10 -0.81 -11.57
N PHE A 156 10.66 0.45 -11.65
CA PHE A 156 9.38 0.87 -11.09
C PHE A 156 8.19 0.21 -11.81
N TYR A 157 8.22 0.17 -13.15
CA TYR A 157 7.17 -0.49 -13.93
C TYR A 157 7.11 -1.98 -13.66
N GLN A 158 8.25 -2.66 -13.51
CA GLN A 158 8.27 -4.07 -13.17
C GLN A 158 7.64 -4.30 -11.79
N MET A 159 7.96 -3.48 -10.78
CA MET A 159 7.33 -3.57 -9.47
C MET A 159 5.80 -3.42 -9.54
N LEU A 160 5.29 -2.47 -10.32
CA LEU A 160 3.84 -2.30 -10.49
C LEU A 160 3.21 -3.48 -11.23
N LYS A 161 3.87 -4.02 -12.24
CA LYS A 161 3.41 -5.19 -12.98
C LYS A 161 3.29 -6.41 -12.07
N ASP A 162 4.29 -6.65 -11.23
CA ASP A 162 4.28 -7.76 -10.27
C ASP A 162 3.10 -7.65 -9.30
N ILE A 163 2.82 -6.44 -8.81
CA ILE A 163 1.68 -6.17 -7.91
C ILE A 163 0.34 -6.39 -8.62
N LEU A 164 0.21 -5.98 -9.89
CA LEU A 164 -1.04 -6.05 -10.64
C LEU A 164 -1.39 -7.45 -11.16
N VAL A 165 -0.38 -8.33 -11.32
CA VAL A 165 -0.60 -9.72 -11.78
C VAL A 165 -1.01 -10.64 -10.63
N GLN A 166 -0.73 -10.26 -9.38
CA GLN A 166 -1.06 -11.07 -8.21
C GLN A 166 -2.55 -10.99 -7.86
N ASP A 167 -3.22 -12.14 -7.79
CA ASP A 167 -4.61 -12.25 -7.34
C ASP A 167 -4.68 -12.37 -5.81
N PHE A 168 -4.32 -11.29 -5.12
CA PHE A 168 -4.32 -11.28 -3.67
C PHE A 168 -5.73 -11.20 -3.08
N TYR A 169 -5.94 -11.92 -1.98
CA TYR A 169 -7.15 -11.81 -1.16
C TYR A 169 -6.79 -11.52 0.30
N TYR A 170 -7.08 -10.29 0.76
CA TYR A 170 -6.92 -9.95 2.17
C TYR A 170 -8.04 -10.55 3.04
N PHE A 171 -7.68 -11.20 4.13
CA PHE A 171 -8.60 -11.61 5.18
C PHE A 171 -8.00 -11.33 6.56
N SER A 172 -8.86 -11.03 7.54
CA SER A 172 -8.47 -10.74 8.91
C SER A 172 -9.57 -11.14 9.88
N ALA A 173 -9.20 -11.76 10.99
CA ALA A 173 -10.10 -12.08 12.09
C ALA A 173 -9.30 -12.19 13.39
N MET A 174 -9.96 -11.97 14.54
CA MET A 174 -9.38 -12.19 15.86
C MET A 174 -10.10 -13.38 16.51
N LEU A 175 -9.44 -14.55 16.51
CA LEU A 175 -9.99 -15.81 17.01
C LEU A 175 -8.97 -16.49 17.92
N ASP A 176 -9.44 -17.29 18.87
CA ASP A 176 -8.56 -18.19 19.60
C ASP A 176 -8.08 -19.34 18.70
N LYS A 177 -6.93 -19.95 19.06
CA LYS A 177 -6.30 -20.99 18.23
C LYS A 177 -7.18 -22.25 18.07
N LYS A 178 -8.00 -22.58 19.06
CA LYS A 178 -8.89 -23.76 19.02
C LYS A 178 -10.02 -23.51 18.03
N GLU A 179 -10.60 -22.31 18.02
CA GLU A 179 -11.61 -21.91 17.06
C GLU A 179 -11.07 -21.85 15.63
N LEU A 180 -9.94 -21.17 15.42
CA LEU A 180 -9.27 -21.13 14.12
C LEU A 180 -8.99 -22.55 13.58
N GLY A 181 -8.48 -23.44 14.45
CA GLY A 181 -8.22 -24.83 14.09
C GLY A 181 -9.47 -25.63 13.72
N LYS A 182 -10.64 -25.33 14.32
CA LYS A 182 -11.92 -25.94 13.92
C LYS A 182 -12.34 -25.48 12.53
N ILE A 183 -12.24 -24.18 12.26
CA ILE A 183 -12.61 -23.60 10.96
C ILE A 183 -11.77 -24.21 9.84
N ILE A 184 -10.45 -24.30 10.03
CA ILE A 184 -9.53 -24.90 9.05
C ILE A 184 -9.94 -26.36 8.73
N LYS A 185 -10.19 -27.17 9.76
CA LYS A 185 -10.62 -28.57 9.60
C LYS A 185 -11.97 -28.70 8.90
N GLU A 186 -12.91 -27.83 9.23
CA GLU A 186 -14.24 -27.83 8.61
C GLU A 186 -14.18 -27.39 7.14
N SER A 187 -13.33 -26.42 6.80
CA SER A 187 -13.12 -25.99 5.42
C SER A 187 -12.47 -27.07 4.56
N SER A 188 -11.62 -27.93 5.11
CA SER A 188 -10.87 -28.94 4.35
C SER A 188 -11.52 -30.33 4.30
N SER A 189 -12.73 -30.51 4.85
CA SER A 189 -13.30 -31.84 5.12
C SER A 189 -14.04 -32.50 3.95
N SER A 190 -14.36 -31.75 2.89
CA SER A 190 -15.29 -32.19 1.84
C SER A 190 -14.82 -31.91 0.41
N ASP A 191 -13.82 -31.05 0.25
CA ASP A 191 -13.48 -30.45 -1.04
C ASP A 191 -12.00 -30.76 -1.35
N ASN A 192 -11.71 -31.22 -2.58
CA ASN A 192 -10.33 -31.49 -3.04
C ASN A 192 -9.71 -30.31 -3.80
N ASP A 193 -10.48 -29.25 -4.01
CA ASP A 193 -10.06 -28.05 -4.74
C ASP A 193 -9.67 -26.94 -3.76
N GLU A 194 -8.45 -26.42 -3.90
CA GLU A 194 -7.88 -25.43 -2.98
C GLU A 194 -8.69 -24.13 -2.95
N ILE A 195 -9.27 -23.73 -4.08
CA ILE A 195 -10.11 -22.53 -4.18
C ILE A 195 -11.40 -22.72 -3.38
N GLN A 196 -12.09 -23.85 -3.54
CA GLN A 196 -13.30 -24.17 -2.76
C GLN A 196 -13.02 -24.24 -1.26
N ILE A 197 -11.89 -24.82 -0.84
CA ILE A 197 -11.47 -24.83 0.56
C ILE A 197 -11.31 -23.39 1.08
N ALA A 198 -10.63 -22.52 0.33
CA ALA A 198 -10.43 -21.11 0.70
C ALA A 198 -11.76 -20.34 0.79
N GLU A 199 -12.66 -20.50 -0.18
CA GLU A 199 -13.98 -19.86 -0.17
C GLU A 199 -14.82 -20.32 1.04
N LYS A 200 -14.81 -21.61 1.34
CA LYS A 200 -15.49 -22.17 2.51
C LYS A 200 -14.89 -21.66 3.81
N PHE A 201 -13.57 -21.62 3.93
CA PHE A 201 -12.86 -21.04 5.06
C PHE A 201 -13.27 -19.58 5.29
N LEU A 202 -13.25 -18.76 4.25
CA LEU A 202 -13.65 -17.35 4.30
C LEU A 202 -15.13 -17.17 4.68
N LYS A 203 -16.01 -18.08 4.22
CA LYS A 203 -17.43 -18.06 4.58
C LYS A 203 -17.66 -18.43 6.05
N LEU A 204 -16.91 -19.40 6.58
CA LEU A 204 -16.98 -19.79 7.99
C LEU A 204 -16.42 -18.71 8.91
N LEU A 205 -15.32 -18.06 8.52
CA LEU A 205 -14.77 -16.91 9.25
C LEU A 205 -15.77 -15.76 9.43
N LYS A 206 -16.70 -15.55 8.49
CA LYS A 206 -17.69 -14.46 8.54
C LYS A 206 -18.92 -14.76 9.40
N LYS A 207 -19.22 -16.03 9.65
CA LYS A 207 -20.45 -16.44 10.37
C LYS A 207 -20.32 -16.27 11.89
N ARG A 208 -19.17 -15.80 12.38
CA ARG A 208 -18.82 -15.66 13.79
C ARG A 208 -18.34 -14.25 14.02
#